data_AF-A0A6L8BC01-F1
#
_entry.id   AF-A0A6L8BC01-F1
#
_cell.length_a   1.000
_cell.length_b   1.000
_cell.length_c   1.000
_cell.angle_alpha   90.00
_cell.angle_beta   90.00
_cell.angle_gamma   90.00
#
_symmetry.space_group_name_H-M   'P 1'
#
loop_
_entity.id
_entity.type
_entity.pdbx_description
1 polymer ?
#
loop_
_entity_poly.entity_id
_entity_poly.type
_entity_poly.pdbx_seq_one_letter_code
_entity_poly.pdbx_strand_id
1 'polypeptide(L)'
;MTSNRALITTAVSSLLAVGALAVSAQDTPEMEKCYGIVKAGANDCAGPGHTCQGQATTDADPNEYILLPAGTCDRIAGGEVRE
;
A
#
# COMPACT_ATOMS: atom_id res chain seq x y z
N MET A 1 1.01 -40.19 61.84
CA MET A 1 0.91 -40.65 60.44
C MET A 1 0.11 -39.61 59.68
N THR A 2 0.77 -38.98 58.73
CA THR A 2 0.35 -37.78 57.99
C THR A 2 -0.84 -38.08 57.09
N SER A 3 -1.94 -37.37 57.33
CA SER A 3 -3.05 -37.25 56.39
C SER A 3 -2.89 -35.93 55.65
N ASN A 4 -2.79 -35.97 54.33
CA ASN A 4 -3.57 -35.11 53.45
C ASN A 4 -3.20 -35.37 51.99
N ARG A 5 -4.13 -36.09 51.36
CA ARG A 5 -4.48 -35.97 49.95
C ARG A 5 -4.40 -34.51 49.51
N ALA A 6 -3.62 -34.25 48.47
CA ALA A 6 -4.16 -33.82 47.19
C ALA A 6 -2.97 -33.35 46.34
N LEU A 7 -2.75 -34.07 45.25
CA LEU A 7 -1.95 -33.61 44.13
C LEU A 7 -2.63 -32.34 43.60
N ILE A 8 -2.10 -31.16 43.93
CA ILE A 8 -2.53 -29.91 43.31
C ILE A 8 -1.68 -29.71 42.05
N THR A 9 -1.92 -30.60 41.08
CA THR A 9 -1.72 -30.32 39.67
C THR A 9 -2.91 -29.51 39.19
N THR A 10 -2.76 -28.19 39.16
CA THR A 10 -3.63 -27.34 38.35
C THR A 10 -2.76 -26.33 37.63
N ALA A 11 -2.27 -26.76 36.46
CA ALA A 11 -1.75 -25.87 35.44
C ALA A 11 -2.83 -24.84 35.13
N VAL A 12 -2.61 -23.58 35.49
CA VAL A 12 -3.51 -22.48 35.12
C VAL A 12 -3.37 -22.29 33.63
N SER A 13 -4.26 -22.99 32.93
CA SER A 13 -4.40 -23.00 31.49
C SER A 13 -5.00 -21.65 31.06
N SER A 14 -4.26 -20.97 30.19
CA SER A 14 -4.80 -20.38 28.96
C SER A 14 -6.01 -19.47 29.10
N LEU A 15 -5.79 -18.16 29.23
CA LEU A 15 -6.71 -17.18 28.65
C LEU A 15 -6.00 -15.87 28.31
N LEU A 16 -5.02 -15.91 27.39
CA LEU A 16 -4.78 -14.71 26.58
C LEU A 16 -5.93 -14.63 25.59
N ALA A 17 -6.95 -13.85 25.96
CA ALA A 17 -8.06 -13.51 25.11
C ALA A 17 -7.51 -13.07 23.75
N VAL A 18 -7.92 -13.81 22.72
CA VAL A 18 -7.61 -13.52 21.32
C VAL A 18 -8.32 -12.21 21.00
N GLY A 19 -7.65 -11.10 21.25
CA GLY A 19 -7.97 -9.81 20.67
C GLY A 19 -7.60 -9.86 19.20
N ALA A 20 -8.34 -10.65 18.42
CA ALA A 20 -8.40 -10.47 16.98
C ALA A 20 -9.11 -9.13 16.77
N LEU A 21 -8.30 -8.06 16.81
CA LEU A 21 -8.67 -6.81 16.20
C LEU A 21 -9.10 -7.18 14.79
N ALA A 22 -10.40 -7.04 14.50
CA ALA A 22 -10.87 -6.99 13.14
C ALA A 22 -10.17 -5.79 12.51
N VAL A 23 -9.00 -6.03 11.91
CA VAL A 23 -8.48 -5.18 10.86
C VAL A 23 -9.51 -5.36 9.75
N SER A 24 -10.49 -4.47 9.72
CA SER A 24 -11.18 -4.18 8.48
C SER A 24 -10.08 -3.87 7.48
N ALA A 25 -9.94 -4.70 6.44
CA ALA A 25 -9.14 -4.32 5.28
C ALA A 25 -9.66 -2.94 4.87
N GLN A 26 -8.87 -1.89 5.09
CA GLN A 26 -9.16 -0.62 4.46
C GLN A 26 -9.04 -0.91 2.98
N ASP A 27 -10.10 -0.68 2.21
CA ASP A 27 -10.04 -0.73 0.76
C ASP A 27 -8.92 0.23 0.33
N THR A 28 -7.75 -0.31 0.03
CA THR A 28 -6.66 0.47 -0.54
C THR A 28 -7.16 0.91 -1.91
N PRO A 29 -7.25 2.22 -2.18
CA PRO A 29 -7.70 2.68 -3.48
C PRO A 29 -6.82 2.04 -4.55
N GLU A 30 -7.45 1.45 -5.56
CA GLU A 30 -6.72 0.99 -6.75
C GLU A 30 -5.98 2.20 -7.34
N MET A 31 -4.74 1.98 -7.76
CA MET A 31 -3.86 3.04 -8.26
C MET A 31 -3.61 2.82 -9.75
N GLU A 32 -3.53 3.90 -10.50
CA GLU A 32 -3.26 3.90 -11.94
C GLU A 32 -2.07 4.81 -12.26
N LYS A 33 -1.34 4.46 -13.32
CA LYS A 33 -0.29 5.33 -13.86
C LYS A 33 -0.92 6.31 -14.85
N CYS A 34 -0.75 7.60 -14.60
CA CYS A 34 -1.25 8.66 -15.47
C CYS A 34 -0.10 9.33 -16.23
N TYR A 35 -0.06 9.12 -17.54
CA TYR A 35 1.00 9.57 -18.44
C TYR A 35 0.67 10.91 -19.11
N GLY A 36 1.69 11.57 -19.66
CA GLY A 36 1.52 12.73 -20.55
C GLY A 36 1.18 14.06 -19.85
N ILE A 37 1.04 14.06 -18.52
CA ILE A 37 0.70 15.24 -17.71
C ILE A 37 1.76 15.61 -16.67
N VAL A 38 2.88 14.90 -16.69
CA VAL A 38 3.94 15.01 -15.69
C VAL A 38 4.79 16.25 -15.93
N LYS A 39 5.05 17.05 -14.90
CA LYS A 39 6.01 18.15 -14.98
C LYS A 39 7.45 17.62 -14.97
N ALA A 40 8.37 18.32 -15.63
CA ALA A 40 9.80 18.04 -15.52
C ALA A 40 10.22 17.94 -14.03
N GLY A 41 10.92 16.86 -13.70
CA GLY A 41 11.36 16.55 -12.34
C GLY A 41 10.25 16.10 -11.38
N ALA A 42 9.05 15.76 -11.87
CA ALA A 42 7.90 15.41 -11.03
C ALA A 42 7.26 14.04 -11.37
N ASN A 43 7.95 13.17 -12.09
CA ASN A 43 7.50 11.78 -12.31
C ASN A 43 7.70 10.92 -11.05
N ASP A 44 6.93 9.85 -10.96
CA ASP A 44 7.15 8.77 -10.01
C ASP A 44 8.22 7.77 -10.49
N CYS A 45 8.67 6.90 -9.58
CA CYS A 45 9.71 5.90 -9.84
C CYS A 45 9.36 4.95 -11.00
N ALA A 46 10.36 4.23 -11.52
CA ALA A 46 10.20 3.28 -12.63
C ALA A 46 9.67 3.91 -13.95
N GLY A 47 10.13 5.12 -14.25
CA GLY A 47 9.95 5.76 -15.55
C GLY A 47 10.83 5.17 -16.66
N PRO A 48 10.76 5.74 -17.88
CA PRO A 48 11.43 5.22 -19.06
C PRO A 48 12.96 5.36 -18.97
N GLY A 49 13.66 4.24 -18.79
CA GLY A 49 15.13 4.23 -18.78
C GLY A 49 15.77 4.74 -17.48
N HIS A 50 14.98 4.96 -16.43
CA HIS A 50 15.49 5.32 -15.10
C HIS A 50 14.56 4.81 -13.99
N THR A 51 15.09 4.63 -12.78
CA THR A 51 14.35 3.98 -11.69
C THR A 51 13.87 4.93 -10.62
N CYS A 52 14.44 6.14 -10.52
CA CYS A 52 14.11 7.09 -9.46
C CYS A 52 13.04 8.09 -9.91
N GLN A 53 12.28 8.60 -8.94
CA GLN A 53 11.37 9.73 -9.11
C GLN A 53 12.14 11.00 -9.50
N GLY A 54 11.44 11.92 -10.14
CA GLY A 54 11.94 13.27 -10.43
C GLY A 54 13.07 13.34 -11.47
N GLN A 55 13.11 12.38 -12.39
CA GLN A 55 14.08 12.31 -13.48
C GLN A 55 13.50 12.70 -14.85
N ALA A 56 12.19 12.99 -14.92
CA ALA A 56 11.54 13.53 -16.10
C ALA A 56 12.26 14.78 -16.56
N THR A 57 12.75 14.77 -17.79
CA THR A 57 13.61 15.85 -18.31
C THR A 57 12.81 16.98 -18.93
N THR A 58 11.56 16.71 -19.33
CA THR A 58 10.67 17.68 -19.98
C THR A 58 9.26 17.60 -19.41
N ASP A 59 8.52 18.70 -19.57
CA ASP A 59 7.10 18.73 -19.22
C ASP A 59 6.30 17.87 -20.22
N ALA A 60 5.31 17.14 -19.70
CA ALA A 60 4.37 16.31 -20.46
C ALA A 60 5.05 15.24 -21.33
N ASP A 61 6.20 14.70 -20.90
CA ASP A 61 6.80 13.54 -21.58
C ASP A 61 5.78 12.38 -21.60
N PRO A 62 5.44 11.84 -22.79
CA PRO A 62 4.41 10.81 -22.91
C PRO A 62 4.80 9.47 -22.27
N ASN A 63 6.06 9.29 -21.90
CA ASN A 63 6.57 8.07 -21.28
C ASN A 63 6.71 8.20 -19.76
N GLU A 64 6.61 9.41 -19.21
CA GLU A 64 6.64 9.67 -17.78
C GLU A 64 5.23 9.60 -17.19
N TYR A 65 5.13 9.14 -15.94
CA TYR A 65 3.86 9.05 -15.24
C TYR A 65 3.93 9.54 -13.79
N ILE A 66 2.75 9.84 -13.26
CA ILE A 66 2.49 9.91 -11.83
C ILE A 66 1.41 8.89 -11.45
N LEU A 67 1.51 8.34 -10.23
CA LEU A 67 0.54 7.42 -9.65
C LEU A 67 -0.62 8.20 -9.05
N LEU A 68 -1.82 7.91 -9.52
CA LEU A 68 -3.05 8.52 -9.04
C LEU A 68 -4.05 7.43 -8.62
N PRO A 69 -5.03 7.74 -7.76
CA PRO A 69 -6.16 6.84 -7.55
C PRO A 69 -6.88 6.56 -8.86
N ALA A 70 -7.31 5.32 -9.07
CA ALA A 70 -7.99 4.87 -10.29
C ALA A 70 -9.16 5.78 -10.67
N GLY A 71 -9.30 6.08 -11.96
CA GLY A 71 -10.30 6.98 -12.53
C GLY A 71 -10.01 8.47 -12.33
N THR A 72 -8.83 8.85 -11.80
CA THR A 72 -8.43 10.25 -11.67
C THR A 72 -7.85 10.78 -12.97
N CYS A 73 -7.07 9.97 -13.69
CA CYS A 73 -6.36 10.38 -14.91
C CYS A 73 -7.32 10.83 -16.02
N ASP A 74 -8.44 10.11 -16.19
CA ASP A 74 -9.49 10.45 -17.17
C ASP A 74 -10.14 11.82 -16.94
N ARG A 75 -9.98 12.39 -15.74
CA ARG A 75 -10.50 13.71 -15.36
C ARG A 75 -9.49 14.83 -15.62
N ILE A 76 -8.27 14.50 -16.06
CA ILE A 76 -7.18 15.43 -16.34
C ILE A 76 -7.03 15.56 -17.85
N ALA A 77 -7.09 16.80 -18.35
CA ALA A 77 -6.89 17.06 -19.77
C ALA A 77 -5.50 16.59 -20.22
N GLY A 78 -5.45 15.72 -21.24
CA GLY A 78 -4.22 15.15 -21.78
C GLY A 78 -3.65 13.98 -20.96
N GLY A 79 -4.32 13.55 -19.90
CA GLY A 79 -3.95 12.36 -19.14
C GLY A 79 -4.30 11.08 -19.89
N GLU A 80 -3.39 10.12 -19.90
CA GLU A 80 -3.62 8.79 -20.45
C GLU A 80 -3.24 7.70 -19.46
N VAL A 81 -4.17 6.77 -19.21
CA VAL A 81 -3.89 5.55 -18.43
C VAL A 81 -3.21 4.54 -19.34
N ARG A 82 -2.10 3.95 -18.88
CA ARG A 82 -1.41 2.84 -19.56
C ARG A 82 -0.99 1.80 -18.52
N GLU A 83 -1.04 0.52 -18.91
CA GLU A 83 -0.69 -0.61 -18.03
C GLU A 83 0.83 -0.71 -17.79
#